data_AF-S4RQE2-F1
#
_entry.id   AF-S4RQE2-F1
#
_cell.length_a   1.000
_cell.length_b   1.000
_cell.length_c   1.000
_cell.angle_alpha   90.00
_cell.angle_beta   90.00
_cell.angle_gamma   90.00
#
_symmetry.space_group_name_H-M   'P 1'
#
loop_
_entity.id
_entity.type
_entity.pdbx_description
1 polymer ?
#
loop_
_entity_poly.entity_id
_entity_poly.type
_entity_poly.pdbx_seq_one_letter_code
_entity_poly.pdbx_strand_id
1 'polypeptide(L)' 'MCDTTSLDSLMEMGFPRNRAEKALAVTGNQGVNLAMDWLFEHSEDADIDEPYVPPQGNVV' A
#
# COMPACT_ATOMS: atom_id res chain seq x y z
N MET A 1 13.25 -1.28 21.42
CA MET A 1 12.43 -2.17 20.58
C MET A 1 11.75 -1.24 19.61
N CYS A 2 12.20 -1.17 18.36
CA CYS A 2 11.61 -0.23 17.41
C CYS A 2 10.31 -0.87 16.93
N ASP A 3 9.19 -0.22 17.24
CA ASP A 3 7.87 -0.54 16.72
C ASP A 3 7.88 -0.29 15.19
N THR A 4 8.44 -1.23 14.41
CA THR A 4 8.52 -1.09 12.96
C THR A 4 7.09 -1.11 12.43
N THR A 5 6.61 0.07 12.04
CA THR A 5 5.27 0.21 11.47
C THR A 5 5.22 -0.54 10.14
N SER A 6 4.02 -0.95 9.74
CA SER A 6 3.88 -1.62 8.45
C SER A 6 4.40 -0.76 7.28
N LEU A 7 4.41 0.55 7.45
CA LEU A 7 4.97 1.51 6.51
C LEU A 7 6.49 1.40 6.47
N ASP A 8 7.16 1.38 7.62
CA ASP A 8 8.62 1.25 7.69
C ASP A 8 9.10 -0.06 7.06
N SER A 9 8.42 -1.18 7.33
CA SER A 9 8.78 -2.45 6.69
C SER A 9 8.68 -2.39 5.17
N LEU A 10 7.67 -1.71 4.61
CA LEU A 10 7.55 -1.54 3.16
C LEU A 10 8.65 -0.61 2.63
N MET A 11 8.98 0.46 3.35
CA MET A 11 10.09 1.36 2.99
C MET A 11 11.44 0.65 3.02
N GLU A 12 11.69 -0.18 4.03
CA GLU A 12 12.91 -0.99 4.15
C GLU A 12 13.03 -2.03 3.02
N MET A 13 11.90 -2.49 2.49
CA MET A 13 11.88 -3.36 1.32
C MET A 13 12.12 -2.63 -0.01
N GLY A 14 12.21 -1.29 0.02
CA GLY A 14 12.45 -0.45 -1.16
C GLY A 14 11.18 0.12 -1.78
N PHE A 15 10.01 -0.07 -1.16
CA PHE A 15 8.80 0.63 -1.60
C PHE A 15 8.83 2.08 -1.15
N PRO A 16 8.59 3.05 -2.03
CA PRO A 16 8.55 4.44 -1.63
C PRO A 16 7.35 4.72 -0.73
N ARG A 17 7.50 5.69 0.19
CA ARG A 17 6.52 6.01 1.25
C ARG A 17 5.11 6.22 0.71
N ASN A 18 4.97 6.94 -0.39
CA ASN A 18 3.69 7.21 -1.06
C ASN A 18 2.93 5.91 -1.39
N ARG A 19 3.63 4.91 -1.92
CA ARG A 19 3.07 3.59 -2.24
C ARG A 19 2.66 2.84 -0.98
N ALA A 20 3.53 2.83 0.03
CA ALA A 20 3.26 2.18 1.31
C ALA A 20 2.08 2.82 2.06
N GLU A 21 2.01 4.15 2.13
CA GLU A 21 0.90 4.90 2.75
C GLU A 21 -0.41 4.65 2.03
N LYS A 22 -0.39 4.68 0.69
CA LYS A 22 -1.55 4.38 -0.15
C LYS A 22 -2.08 2.99 0.14
N ALA A 23 -1.22 1.97 0.07
CA ALA A 23 -1.57 0.60 0.34
C ALA A 23 -2.11 0.39 1.76
N LEU A 24 -1.49 1.01 2.76
CA LEU A 24 -2.00 0.99 4.14
C LEU A 24 -3.33 1.71 4.25
N ALA A 25 -3.54 2.84 3.57
CA ALA A 25 -4.81 3.55 3.58
C ALA A 25 -5.92 2.71 2.93
N VAL A 26 -5.66 2.03 1.81
CA VAL A 26 -6.63 1.14 1.14
C VAL A 26 -7.00 -0.03 2.04
N THR A 27 -5.98 -0.64 2.63
CA THR A 27 -6.14 -1.86 3.43
C THR A 27 -6.56 -1.59 4.87
N GLY A 28 -6.68 -0.32 5.28
CA GLY A 28 -7.09 0.07 6.63
C GLY A 28 -6.01 -0.12 7.70
N ASN A 29 -4.74 0.02 7.32
CA ASN A 29 -3.55 -0.15 8.16
C ASN A 29 -3.56 -1.48 8.94
N GLN A 30 -4.11 -2.52 8.31
CA GLN A 30 -4.30 -3.85 8.90
C GLN A 30 -3.00 -4.66 8.95
N GLY A 31 -1.94 -4.20 8.26
CA GLY A 31 -0.60 -4.78 8.36
C GLY A 31 0.17 -4.73 7.04
N VAL A 32 1.46 -5.08 7.11
CA VAL A 32 2.36 -5.19 5.94
C VAL A 32 1.82 -6.14 4.89
N ASN A 33 1.33 -7.32 5.28
CA ASN A 33 0.92 -8.35 4.32
C ASN A 33 -0.23 -7.87 3.42
N LEU A 34 -1.22 -7.19 3.99
CA LEU A 34 -2.36 -6.64 3.25
C LEU A 34 -1.94 -5.48 2.35
N ALA A 35 -1.10 -4.57 2.87
CA ALA A 35 -0.53 -3.50 2.06
C ALA A 35 0.36 -4.04 0.94
N MET A 36 1.12 -5.10 1.19
CA MET A 36 1.92 -5.80 0.18
C MET A 36 1.06 -6.38 -0.93
N ASP A 37 0.02 -7.12 -0.58
CA ASP A 37 -0.85 -7.77 -1.54
C ASP A 37 -1.43 -6.72 -2.51
N TRP A 38 -1.94 -5.62 -1.94
CA TRP A 38 -2.39 -4.47 -2.71
C TRP A 38 -1.29 -3.86 -3.58
N LEU A 39 -0.07 -3.71 -3.05
CA LEU A 39 1.09 -3.20 -3.81
C LEU A 39 1.52 -4.13 -4.93
N PHE A 40 1.41 -5.45 -4.77
CA PHE A 40 1.73 -6.42 -5.81
C PHE A 40 0.69 -6.39 -6.93
N GLU A 41 -0.60 -6.35 -6.58
CA GLU A 41 -1.69 -6.21 -7.55
C GLU A 41 -1.58 -4.92 -8.37
N HIS A 42 -1.04 -3.84 -7.78
CA HIS A 42 -0.87 -2.54 -8.43
C HIS A 42 0.60 -2.23 -8.76
N SER A 43 1.49 -3.23 -8.75
CA SER A 43 2.94 -3.00 -8.91
C SER A 43 3.33 -2.56 -10.32
N GLU A 44 2.51 -2.93 -11.31
CA GLU A 44 2.70 -2.64 -12.73
C GLU A 44 2.01 -1.34 -13.19
N ASP A 45 1.16 -0.75 -12.34
CA ASP A 45 0.52 0.52 -12.65
C ASP A 45 1.53 1.66 -12.54
N ALA A 46 1.45 2.65 -13.43
CA ALA A 46 2.19 3.90 -13.26
C ALA A 46 1.42 4.87 -12.32
N ASP A 47 0.11 4.68 -12.19
CA ASP A 47 -0.82 5.52 -11.43
C ASP A 47 -0.75 5.27 -9.90
N ILE A 48 -0.01 4.26 -9.47
CA ILE A 48 0.27 4.02 -8.05
C ILE A 48 1.04 5.20 -7.43
N ASP A 49 1.84 5.93 -8.21
CA ASP A 49 2.50 7.16 -7.76
C ASP A 49 1.57 8.40 -7.76
N GLU A 50 0.40 8.34 -8.40
CA GLU A 50 -0.64 9.37 -8.32
C GLU A 50 -1.47 9.25 -7.02
N PRO A 51 -2.10 10.33 -6.52
CA PRO A 51 -2.98 10.25 -5.36
C PRO A 51 -4.07 9.20 -5.56
N TYR A 52 -4.22 8.27 -4.60
CA TYR A 52 -5.17 7.18 -4.68
C TYR A 52 -6.60 7.65 -4.86
N VAL A 53 -7.23 7.26 -5.96
CA VAL A 53 -8.67 7.36 -6.16
C VAL A 53 -9.21 5.94 -6.18
N PRO A 54 -9.75 5.40 -5.08
CA PRO A 54 -10.33 4.06 -5.09
C PRO A 54 -11.48 4.01 -6.11
N PRO A 55 -11.46 3.11 -7.12
CA PRO A 55 -12.67 2.79 -7.84
C PRO A 55 -13.61 2.09 -6.84
N GLN A 56 -14.71 2.76 -6.51
CA GLN A 56 -15.77 2.19 -5.67
C GLN A 56 -16.18 0.84 -6.24
N GLY A 57 -16.18 -0.17 -5.38
CA GLY A 57 -16.28 -1.58 -5.74
C GLY A 57 -17.33 -1.89 -6.79
N ASN A 58 -16.94 -2.68 -7.79
CA ASN A 58 -17.87 -3.31 -8.68
C ASN A 58 -18.51 -4.50 -7.95
N VAL A 59 -19.52 -4.19 -7.13
CA VAL A 59 -20.47 -5.17 -6.61
C VAL A 59 -21.39 -5.59 -7.76
N VAL A 60 -21.17 -6.78 -8.31
CA VAL A 60 -22.15 -7.47 -9.17
C VAL A 60 -22.46 -8.84 -8.59
#